data_AF-A0A7J4J904-F1
#
_entry.id   AF-A0A7J4J904-F1
#
_cell.length_a   1.000
_cell.length_b   1.000
_cell.length_c   1.000
_cell.angle_alpha   90.00
_cell.angle_beta   90.00
_cell.angle_gamma   90.00
#
_symmetry.space_group_name_H-M   'P 1'
#
loop_
_entity.id
_entity.type
_entity.pdbx_description
1 polymer ?
#
loop_
_entity_poly.entity_id
_entity_poly.type
_entity_poly.pdbx_seq_one_letter_code
_entity_poly.pdbx_strand_id
1 'polypeptide(L)'
;MRRLYFIIVLVTVLLAMAVGADRDTTVDCSEDNHCTAQDGIFSSQLDTTQFSFEESYYCNLDTGTCFLREEVAAPLENVSNATEIPAPVNQEAIMALQQQIAQLQQLQQGVSDASSNTDARVSTLESSYSSLLQQLSDLGTTVQVTQSDLDQLKMDLQQDHQQQNSIATGLAGLQDNLQSTDSTVKKIEQGLEQEQSFTKLVKYLFFILLVAAVALGVMYYITKAKAPVKNEVSPQILNYITQNIKAGKKFPQIKASLLKAGWAEDDINQSYKQTMDRNYQQYLQQQNPSRVASDDDDTPSTPKLRHLSNAHKNKFLAIGIMAVIIIGGLLLLLKGVSTGQAIHFKDAGELQAAVKESLDKNVENNEFYPLINSMRLCVQVTDEDNSVSYKIIKNSGGVTIREARAQCDATENNDFAVKFNSFEAFDLASNSLSCSNLAILHQRNNVYILPSQYVQAGFSLNPEEDYSDFCDALKLCMSEEKLAEADIEC
;
A
#
# COMPACT_ATOMS: atom_id res chain seq x y z
N MET A 1 31.23 -7.85 2.99
CA MET A 1 31.31 -8.96 2.01
C MET A 1 30.68 -10.28 2.49
N ARG A 2 30.99 -10.83 3.67
CA ARG A 2 30.40 -12.12 4.13
C ARG A 2 28.87 -12.17 4.26
N ARG A 3 28.19 -11.03 4.50
CA ARG A 3 26.72 -10.96 4.56
C ARG A 3 26.04 -10.96 3.18
N LEU A 4 26.72 -10.47 2.14
CA LEU A 4 26.18 -10.46 0.77
C LEU A 4 26.19 -11.88 0.17
N TYR A 5 27.22 -12.67 0.48
CA TYR A 5 27.34 -14.06 0.01
C TYR A 5 26.26 -14.97 0.60
N PHE A 6 25.85 -14.73 1.86
CA PHE A 6 24.80 -15.52 2.51
C PHE A 6 23.41 -15.22 1.92
N ILE A 7 23.15 -13.97 1.54
CA ILE A 7 21.88 -13.56 0.91
C ILE A 7 21.79 -14.15 -0.51
N ILE A 8 22.87 -14.12 -1.29
CA ILE A 8 22.89 -14.68 -2.65
C ILE A 8 22.65 -16.20 -2.60
N VAL A 9 23.32 -16.92 -1.68
CA VAL A 9 23.12 -18.38 -1.52
C VAL A 9 21.68 -18.71 -1.10
N LEU A 10 21.09 -17.96 -0.18
CA LEU A 10 19.71 -18.15 0.27
C LEU A 10 18.69 -17.92 -0.87
N VAL A 11 18.93 -16.90 -1.71
CA VAL A 11 18.07 -16.59 -2.87
C VAL A 11 18.18 -17.66 -3.95
N THR A 12 19.38 -18.20 -4.22
CA THR A 12 19.54 -19.33 -5.16
C THR A 12 18.95 -20.64 -4.65
N VAL A 13 18.91 -20.87 -3.33
CA VAL A 13 18.28 -22.07 -2.75
C VAL A 13 16.76 -21.97 -2.78
N LEU A 14 16.18 -20.77 -2.62
CA LEU A 14 14.73 -20.54 -2.73
C LEU A 14 14.24 -20.61 -4.19
N LEU A 15 15.04 -20.16 -5.16
CA LEU A 15 14.71 -20.29 -6.60
C LEU A 15 14.80 -21.73 -7.11
N ALA A 16 15.57 -22.61 -6.46
CA ALA A 16 15.70 -24.01 -6.84
C ALA A 16 14.57 -24.92 -6.34
N MET A 17 13.69 -24.44 -5.44
CA MET A 17 12.57 -25.22 -4.90
C MET A 17 11.22 -24.95 -5.59
N ALA A 18 11.18 -24.07 -6.61
CA ALA A 18 9.95 -23.68 -7.31
C ALA A 18 9.69 -24.41 -8.64
N VAL A 19 10.40 -25.52 -8.92
CA VAL A 19 10.15 -26.33 -10.13
C VAL A 19 9.93 -27.79 -9.75
N GLY A 20 8.66 -28.13 -9.53
CA GLY A 20 8.12 -29.47 -9.35
C GLY A 20 6.59 -29.34 -9.26
N ALA A 21 5.90 -29.41 -10.40
CA ALA A 21 5.22 -30.60 -10.89
C ALA A 21 3.80 -30.71 -10.33
N ASP A 22 2.86 -30.09 -11.03
CA ASP A 22 1.50 -30.61 -11.15
C ASP A 22 1.26 -30.91 -12.64
N ARG A 23 0.93 -32.16 -12.92
CA ARG A 23 0.59 -32.65 -14.24
C ARG A 23 -0.75 -33.35 -14.07
N ASP A 24 -1.83 -32.59 -14.15
CA ASP A 24 -3.17 -33.15 -14.27
C ASP A 24 -3.28 -33.84 -15.62
N THR A 25 -3.50 -35.16 -15.58
CA THR A 25 -3.90 -35.95 -16.75
C THR A 25 -5.40 -36.18 -16.67
N THR A 26 -6.17 -35.19 -17.09
CA THR A 26 -7.54 -35.38 -17.58
C THR A 26 -7.49 -35.25 -19.09
N VAL A 27 -7.80 -36.34 -19.79
CA VAL A 27 -7.92 -36.34 -21.26
C VAL A 27 -9.30 -35.79 -21.59
N ASP A 28 -9.38 -34.49 -21.88
CA ASP A 28 -10.58 -33.87 -22.43
C ASP A 28 -10.67 -34.15 -23.93
N CYS A 29 -11.74 -34.80 -24.40
CA CYS A 29 -12.04 -34.96 -25.83
C CYS A 29 -13.00 -33.86 -26.30
N SER A 30 -12.51 -32.99 -27.19
CA SER A 30 -13.29 -31.89 -27.80
C SER A 30 -13.89 -32.23 -29.17
N GLU A 31 -13.46 -33.32 -29.81
CA GLU A 31 -13.95 -33.80 -31.11
C GLU A 31 -13.88 -35.35 -31.17
N ASP A 32 -14.78 -36.00 -31.93
CA ASP A 32 -14.95 -37.48 -31.98
C ASP A 32 -13.68 -38.26 -32.39
N ASN A 33 -12.81 -37.61 -33.15
CA ASN A 33 -11.53 -38.11 -33.66
C ASN A 33 -10.38 -38.06 -32.62
N HIS A 34 -10.58 -37.49 -31.43
CA HIS A 34 -9.58 -37.51 -30.34
C HIS A 34 -9.58 -38.79 -29.50
N CYS A 35 -10.60 -39.65 -29.62
CA CYS A 35 -10.62 -40.97 -28.99
C CYS A 35 -9.85 -42.00 -29.86
N THR A 36 -8.58 -41.74 -30.18
CA THR A 36 -7.70 -42.74 -30.81
C THR A 36 -6.84 -43.39 -29.74
N ALA A 37 -6.78 -44.73 -29.73
CA ALA A 37 -5.97 -45.54 -28.83
C ALA A 37 -4.47 -45.30 -29.05
N GLN A 38 -3.96 -44.15 -28.61
CA GLN A 38 -2.58 -43.75 -28.79
C GLN A 38 -2.08 -43.03 -27.54
N ASP A 39 -2.13 -43.72 -26.39
CA ASP A 39 -1.15 -43.58 -25.31
C ASP A 39 -1.35 -44.66 -24.21
N GLY A 40 -0.85 -45.86 -24.50
CA GLY A 40 0.13 -46.57 -23.65
C GLY A 40 -0.11 -46.91 -22.17
N ILE A 41 -1.29 -46.76 -21.53
CA ILE A 41 -1.43 -46.98 -20.06
C ILE A 41 -2.31 -48.18 -19.65
N PHE A 42 -2.91 -48.92 -20.58
CA PHE A 42 -3.58 -50.20 -20.26
C PHE A 42 -2.98 -51.38 -21.02
N SER A 43 -1.81 -51.84 -20.58
CA SER A 43 -1.32 -53.18 -20.94
C SER A 43 -1.72 -54.18 -19.86
N SER A 44 -2.94 -54.72 -19.92
CA SER A 44 -3.20 -56.03 -19.35
C SER A 44 -2.93 -57.07 -20.43
N GLN A 45 -1.89 -57.88 -20.22
CA GLN A 45 -1.56 -59.04 -21.02
C GLN A 45 -2.80 -59.91 -21.25
N LEU A 46 -3.31 -59.95 -22.48
CA LEU A 46 -4.01 -61.11 -22.99
C LEU A 46 -3.53 -61.36 -24.41
N ASP A 47 -2.75 -62.43 -24.53
CA ASP A 47 -2.32 -63.04 -25.77
C ASP A 47 -3.55 -63.60 -26.48
N THR A 48 -3.91 -63.06 -27.65
CA THR A 48 -4.73 -63.79 -28.63
C THR A 48 -4.54 -63.22 -30.02
N THR A 49 -4.03 -64.09 -30.87
CA THR A 49 -3.85 -63.98 -32.30
C THR A 49 -5.17 -63.79 -33.05
N GLN A 50 -5.15 -62.95 -34.09
CA GLN A 50 -6.08 -62.90 -35.23
C GLN A 50 -7.57 -62.68 -34.92
N PHE A 51 -8.00 -61.42 -34.78
CA PHE A 51 -9.27 -60.92 -35.32
C PHE A 51 -9.25 -59.39 -35.25
N SER A 52 -9.19 -58.70 -36.39
CA SER A 52 -9.32 -57.24 -36.43
C SER A 52 -10.81 -56.88 -36.42
N PHE A 53 -11.36 -56.63 -35.23
CA PHE A 53 -12.60 -55.89 -35.12
C PHE A 53 -12.24 -54.39 -35.15
N GLU A 54 -12.78 -53.64 -36.11
CA GLU A 54 -12.76 -52.18 -36.06
C GLU A 54 -13.67 -51.75 -34.90
N GLU A 55 -13.09 -51.67 -33.70
CA GLU A 55 -13.76 -51.07 -32.55
C GLU A 55 -13.91 -49.57 -32.82
N SER A 56 -15.14 -49.12 -33.05
CA SER A 56 -15.45 -47.70 -33.16
C SER A 56 -15.72 -47.12 -31.77
N TYR A 57 -14.85 -46.21 -31.34
CA TYR A 57 -15.01 -45.38 -30.14
C TYR A 57 -15.72 -44.08 -30.53
N TYR A 58 -16.51 -43.51 -29.62
CA TYR A 58 -17.08 -42.17 -29.79
C TYR A 58 -16.98 -41.36 -28.50
N CYS A 59 -16.80 -40.03 -28.61
CA CYS A 59 -16.69 -39.14 -27.44
C CYS A 59 -18.11 -38.68 -27.05
N ASN A 60 -18.48 -38.86 -25.79
CA ASN A 60 -19.67 -38.21 -25.27
C ASN A 60 -19.31 -36.75 -24.93
N LEU A 61 -19.72 -35.81 -25.79
CA LEU A 61 -19.39 -34.39 -25.69
C LEU A 61 -19.96 -33.72 -24.42
N ASP A 62 -21.01 -34.29 -23.81
CA ASP A 62 -21.60 -33.75 -22.59
C ASP A 62 -20.78 -34.10 -21.34
N THR A 63 -20.05 -35.23 -21.38
CA THR A 63 -19.29 -35.74 -20.23
C THR A 63 -17.79 -35.79 -20.45
N GLY A 64 -17.31 -35.55 -21.67
CA GLY A 64 -15.89 -35.61 -22.03
C GLY A 64 -15.28 -37.02 -21.96
N THR A 65 -16.09 -38.08 -22.03
CA THR A 65 -15.64 -39.48 -21.85
C THR A 65 -15.89 -40.34 -23.09
N CYS A 66 -14.93 -41.19 -23.46
CA CYS A 66 -15.02 -42.09 -24.63
C CYS A 66 -15.76 -43.41 -24.28
N PHE A 67 -16.67 -43.86 -25.14
CA PHE A 67 -17.43 -45.12 -25.00
C PHE A 67 -17.26 -46.05 -26.22
N LEU A 68 -17.46 -47.36 -26.02
CA LEU A 68 -17.30 -48.42 -27.04
C LEU A 68 -18.67 -48.77 -27.66
N ARG A 69 -18.75 -48.81 -29.00
CA ARG A 69 -20.01 -49.08 -29.72
C ARG A 69 -20.22 -50.59 -29.92
N GLU A 70 -21.32 -51.13 -29.37
CA GLU A 70 -21.71 -52.54 -29.51
C GLU A 70 -22.74 -52.68 -30.66
N GLU A 71 -22.39 -53.40 -31.74
CA GLU A 71 -23.30 -53.64 -32.87
C GLU A 71 -24.30 -54.76 -32.58
N VAL A 72 -25.60 -54.46 -32.63
CA VAL A 72 -26.67 -55.45 -32.47
C VAL A 72 -27.15 -55.92 -33.85
N ALA A 73 -26.82 -57.15 -34.23
CA ALA A 73 -27.22 -57.76 -35.50
C ALA A 73 -28.70 -58.19 -35.49
N ALA A 74 -29.46 -57.83 -36.53
CA ALA A 74 -30.84 -58.28 -36.75
C ALA A 74 -30.91 -59.49 -37.69
N PRO A 75 -31.83 -60.46 -37.47
CA PRO A 75 -31.97 -61.64 -38.34
C PRO A 75 -32.93 -61.38 -39.53
N LEU A 76 -32.52 -61.83 -40.72
CA LEU A 76 -33.35 -61.92 -41.93
C LEU A 76 -33.79 -63.38 -42.13
N GLU A 77 -35.09 -63.64 -42.06
CA GLU A 77 -35.67 -64.92 -42.49
C GLU A 77 -36.25 -64.85 -43.90
N ASN A 78 -36.02 -65.95 -44.63
CA ASN A 78 -36.10 -66.12 -46.06
C ASN A 78 -37.39 -66.89 -46.41
N VAL A 79 -38.30 -66.29 -47.19
CA VAL A 79 -39.55 -66.96 -47.64
C VAL A 79 -39.43 -67.32 -49.12
N SER A 80 -39.34 -68.63 -49.40
CA SER A 80 -39.34 -69.20 -50.74
C SER A 80 -40.77 -69.52 -51.22
N ASN A 81 -41.08 -69.11 -52.45
CA ASN A 81 -42.30 -69.45 -53.19
C ASN A 81 -42.17 -70.82 -53.89
N ALA A 82 -43.26 -71.61 -53.88
CA ALA A 82 -43.57 -72.55 -54.96
C ALA A 82 -45.09 -72.77 -55.09
N THR A 83 -45.53 -72.75 -56.34
CA THR A 83 -46.90 -72.71 -56.89
C THR A 83 -47.51 -74.11 -57.07
N GLU A 84 -48.84 -74.27 -56.93
CA GLU A 84 -49.74 -74.99 -57.87
C GLU A 84 -51.23 -74.97 -57.42
N ILE A 85 -52.15 -74.98 -58.39
CA ILE A 85 -53.64 -74.81 -58.37
C ILE A 85 -54.26 -76.07 -59.05
N PRO A 86 -55.57 -76.46 -59.02
CA PRO A 86 -56.77 -76.05 -58.22
C PRO A 86 -57.57 -77.22 -57.57
N ALA A 87 -58.42 -76.92 -56.57
CA ALA A 87 -59.83 -77.36 -56.38
C ALA A 87 -60.28 -77.22 -54.89
N PRO A 88 -61.57 -77.48 -54.58
CA PRO A 88 -62.57 -76.49 -54.15
C PRO A 88 -62.25 -75.79 -52.82
N VAL A 89 -62.85 -74.61 -52.60
CA VAL A 89 -62.65 -73.76 -51.40
C VAL A 89 -62.93 -74.55 -50.11
N ASN A 90 -61.86 -75.11 -49.53
CA ASN A 90 -61.84 -75.67 -48.18
C ASN A 90 -61.72 -74.51 -47.18
N GLN A 91 -62.42 -74.64 -46.04
CA GLN A 91 -62.40 -73.71 -44.89
C GLN A 91 -60.97 -73.27 -44.49
N GLU A 92 -59.99 -74.15 -44.69
CA GLU A 92 -58.56 -73.93 -44.42
C GLU A 92 -57.96 -72.80 -45.28
N ALA A 93 -58.39 -72.65 -46.54
CA ALA A 93 -57.96 -71.55 -47.41
C ALA A 93 -58.51 -70.19 -46.94
N ILE A 94 -59.71 -70.17 -46.34
CA ILE A 94 -60.30 -68.95 -45.76
C ILE A 94 -59.51 -68.54 -44.51
N MET A 95 -59.14 -69.49 -43.66
CA MET A 95 -58.30 -69.21 -42.49
C MET A 95 -56.90 -68.75 -42.89
N ALA A 96 -56.27 -69.38 -43.89
CA ALA A 96 -54.98 -68.94 -44.41
C ALA A 96 -55.06 -67.51 -45.00
N LEU A 97 -56.15 -67.19 -45.70
CA LEU A 97 -56.38 -65.83 -46.22
C LEU A 97 -56.62 -64.81 -45.09
N GLN A 98 -57.38 -65.17 -44.05
CA GLN A 98 -57.56 -64.31 -42.87
C GLN A 98 -56.24 -64.06 -42.14
N GLN A 99 -55.37 -65.07 -42.05
CA GLN A 99 -54.04 -64.92 -41.47
C GLN A 99 -53.15 -64.01 -42.33
N GLN A 100 -53.20 -64.11 -43.66
CA GLN A 100 -52.50 -63.19 -44.56
C GLN A 100 -53.02 -61.74 -44.43
N ILE A 101 -54.33 -61.55 -44.30
CA ILE A 101 -54.92 -60.22 -44.07
C ILE A 101 -54.44 -59.63 -42.74
N ALA A 102 -54.39 -60.43 -41.67
CA ALA A 102 -53.88 -59.97 -40.38
C ALA A 102 -52.38 -59.61 -40.44
N GLN A 103 -51.56 -60.38 -41.16
CA GLN A 103 -50.15 -60.05 -41.39
C GLN A 103 -49.98 -58.76 -42.19
N LEU A 104 -50.80 -58.54 -43.23
CA LEU A 104 -50.80 -57.29 -43.99
C LEU A 104 -51.21 -56.09 -43.13
N GLN A 105 -52.20 -56.26 -42.24
CA GLN A 105 -52.59 -55.21 -41.29
C GLN A 105 -51.48 -54.89 -40.30
N GLN A 106 -50.76 -55.89 -39.80
CA GLN A 106 -49.58 -55.66 -38.94
C GLN A 106 -48.45 -54.96 -39.68
N LEU A 107 -48.20 -55.34 -40.94
CA LEU A 107 -47.20 -54.68 -41.78
C LEU A 107 -47.57 -53.22 -42.04
N GLN A 108 -48.86 -52.95 -42.31
CA GLN A 108 -49.38 -51.59 -42.50
C GLN A 108 -49.17 -50.74 -41.24
N GLN A 109 -49.42 -51.29 -40.05
CA GLN A 109 -49.16 -50.59 -38.79
C GLN A 109 -47.67 -50.33 -38.60
N GLY A 110 -46.82 -51.34 -38.83
CA GLY A 110 -45.36 -51.18 -38.70
C GLY A 110 -44.78 -50.13 -39.65
N VAL A 111 -45.29 -50.05 -40.88
CA VAL A 111 -44.91 -48.98 -41.84
C VAL A 111 -45.39 -47.62 -41.36
N SER A 112 -46.58 -47.52 -40.78
CA SER A 112 -47.10 -46.26 -40.21
C SER A 112 -46.25 -45.77 -39.03
N ASP A 113 -45.86 -46.68 -38.14
CA ASP A 113 -45.02 -46.34 -36.98
C ASP A 113 -43.61 -45.95 -37.42
N ALA A 114 -43.03 -46.67 -38.39
CA ALA A 114 -41.74 -46.32 -38.98
C ALA A 114 -41.76 -44.95 -39.69
N SER A 115 -42.87 -44.63 -40.39
CA SER A 115 -43.08 -43.31 -41.00
C SER A 115 -43.10 -42.22 -39.93
N SER A 116 -43.90 -42.40 -38.86
CA SER A 116 -43.98 -41.44 -37.77
C SER A 116 -42.64 -41.23 -37.06
N ASN A 117 -41.85 -42.29 -36.87
CA ASN A 117 -40.51 -42.17 -36.29
C ASN A 117 -39.54 -41.44 -37.24
N THR A 118 -39.69 -41.64 -38.54
CA THR A 118 -38.88 -40.94 -39.55
C THR A 118 -39.21 -39.45 -39.56
N ASP A 119 -40.50 -39.09 -39.49
CA ASP A 119 -40.95 -37.70 -39.42
C ASP A 119 -40.43 -36.99 -38.15
N ALA A 120 -40.43 -37.67 -37.00
CA ALA A 120 -39.86 -37.14 -35.77
C ALA A 120 -38.35 -36.87 -35.90
N ARG A 121 -37.60 -37.80 -36.51
CA ARG A 121 -36.16 -37.62 -36.76
C ARG A 121 -35.88 -36.48 -37.72
N VAL A 122 -36.70 -36.31 -38.77
CA VAL A 122 -36.59 -35.19 -39.71
C VAL A 122 -36.82 -33.88 -38.99
N SER A 123 -37.85 -33.78 -38.14
CA SER A 123 -38.12 -32.57 -37.35
C SER A 123 -36.98 -32.21 -36.39
N THR A 124 -36.38 -33.20 -35.72
CA THR A 124 -35.18 -32.98 -34.89
C THR A 124 -34.01 -32.48 -35.75
N LEU A 125 -33.81 -33.05 -36.93
CA LEU A 125 -32.72 -32.65 -37.84
C LEU A 125 -32.91 -31.20 -38.33
N GLU A 126 -34.14 -30.80 -38.65
CA GLU A 126 -34.49 -29.43 -39.03
C GLU A 126 -34.23 -28.45 -37.88
N SER A 127 -34.56 -28.82 -36.64
CA SER A 127 -34.26 -28.02 -35.45
C SER A 127 -32.75 -27.85 -35.25
N SER A 128 -31.98 -28.95 -35.35
CA SER A 128 -30.52 -28.89 -35.25
C SER A 128 -29.91 -28.03 -36.35
N TYR A 129 -30.43 -28.11 -37.59
CA TYR A 129 -29.98 -27.27 -38.70
C TYR A 129 -30.25 -25.78 -38.44
N SER A 130 -31.44 -25.44 -37.92
CA SER A 130 -31.76 -24.06 -37.54
C SER A 130 -30.85 -23.55 -36.41
N SER A 131 -30.52 -24.40 -35.43
CA SER A 131 -29.58 -24.05 -34.36
C SER A 131 -28.18 -23.82 -34.89
N LEU A 132 -27.72 -24.65 -35.83
CA LEU A 132 -26.40 -24.50 -36.46
C LEU A 132 -26.30 -23.20 -37.27
N LEU A 133 -27.36 -22.82 -37.98
CA LEU A 133 -27.43 -21.54 -38.70
C LEU A 133 -27.35 -20.34 -37.74
N GLN A 134 -27.98 -20.43 -36.57
CA GLN A 134 -27.88 -19.38 -35.55
C GLN A 134 -26.45 -19.27 -35.01
N GLN A 135 -25.81 -20.39 -34.67
CA GLN A 135 -24.41 -20.40 -34.22
C GLN A 135 -23.46 -19.83 -35.28
N LEU A 136 -23.69 -20.13 -36.56
CA LEU A 136 -22.93 -19.55 -37.68
C LEU A 136 -23.10 -18.03 -37.78
N SER A 137 -24.32 -17.52 -37.55
CA SER A 137 -24.59 -16.09 -37.50
C SER A 137 -23.85 -15.42 -36.33
N ASP A 138 -23.92 -16.02 -35.15
CA ASP A 138 -23.28 -15.50 -33.93
C ASP A 138 -21.74 -15.50 -34.07
N LEU A 139 -21.18 -16.57 -34.67
CA LEU A 139 -19.76 -16.63 -35.01
C LEU A 139 -19.36 -15.51 -36.00
N GLY A 140 -20.22 -15.23 -36.98
CA GLY A 140 -20.01 -14.11 -37.92
C GLY A 140 -19.93 -12.76 -37.21
N THR A 141 -20.81 -12.51 -36.23
CA THR A 141 -20.75 -11.28 -35.42
C THR A 141 -19.49 -11.21 -34.56
N THR A 142 -19.09 -12.34 -33.97
CA THR A 142 -17.87 -12.44 -33.16
C THR A 142 -16.63 -12.11 -33.99
N VAL A 143 -16.51 -12.69 -35.19
CA VAL A 143 -15.41 -12.39 -36.12
C VAL A 143 -15.38 -10.90 -36.50
N GLN A 144 -16.54 -10.28 -36.68
CA GLN A 144 -16.63 -8.84 -37.00
C GLN A 144 -16.16 -7.96 -35.82
N VAL A 145 -16.50 -8.33 -34.58
CA VAL A 145 -16.01 -7.65 -33.38
C VAL A 145 -14.50 -7.81 -33.23
N THR A 146 -13.98 -9.03 -33.36
CA THR A 146 -12.53 -9.29 -33.30
C THR A 146 -11.76 -8.52 -34.38
N GLN A 147 -12.32 -8.38 -35.57
CA GLN A 147 -11.72 -7.56 -36.63
C GLN A 147 -11.67 -6.07 -36.24
N SER A 148 -12.73 -5.55 -35.62
CA SER A 148 -12.75 -4.18 -35.09
C SER A 148 -11.72 -3.97 -33.98
N ASP A 149 -11.57 -4.95 -33.08
CA ASP A 149 -10.56 -4.91 -32.01
C ASP A 149 -9.13 -4.92 -32.57
N LEU A 150 -8.89 -5.68 -33.64
CA LEU A 150 -7.60 -5.73 -34.31
C LEU A 150 -7.27 -4.40 -34.99
N ASP A 151 -8.26 -3.74 -35.59
CA ASP A 151 -8.08 -2.40 -36.17
C ASP A 151 -7.83 -1.33 -35.09
N GLN A 152 -8.51 -1.42 -33.93
CA GLN A 152 -8.27 -0.54 -32.79
C GLN A 152 -6.85 -0.73 -32.22
N LEU A 153 -6.43 -1.98 -32.01
CA LEU A 153 -5.09 -2.29 -31.52
C LEU A 153 -3.99 -1.75 -32.45
N LYS A 154 -4.24 -1.79 -33.77
CA LYS A 154 -3.32 -1.21 -34.76
C LYS A 154 -3.23 0.31 -34.66
N MET A 155 -4.33 1.00 -34.38
CA MET A 155 -4.32 2.45 -34.13
C MET A 155 -3.58 2.78 -32.84
N ASP A 156 -3.81 2.03 -31.77
CA ASP A 156 -3.12 2.21 -30.47
C ASP A 156 -1.61 2.01 -30.63
N LEU A 157 -1.17 0.97 -31.35
CA LEU A 157 0.25 0.74 -31.67
C LEU A 157 0.87 1.89 -32.48
N GLN A 158 0.12 2.49 -33.41
CA GLN A 158 0.61 3.66 -34.16
C GLN A 158 0.74 4.89 -33.26
N GLN A 159 -0.18 5.08 -32.32
CA GLN A 159 -0.13 6.16 -31.34
C GLN A 159 1.07 5.99 -30.39
N ASP A 160 1.31 4.77 -29.89
CA ASP A 160 2.48 4.45 -29.07
C ASP A 160 3.79 4.71 -29.82
N HIS A 161 3.84 4.42 -31.12
CA HIS A 161 5.02 4.71 -31.93
C HIS A 161 5.26 6.23 -32.09
N GLN A 162 4.20 7.02 -32.22
CA GLN A 162 4.32 8.49 -32.21
C GLN A 162 4.77 9.02 -30.84
N GLN A 163 4.27 8.43 -29.75
CA GLN A 163 4.72 8.77 -28.40
C GLN A 163 6.19 8.40 -28.20
N GLN A 164 6.65 7.23 -28.67
CA GLN A 164 8.07 6.87 -28.63
C GLN A 164 8.96 7.87 -29.38
N ASN A 165 8.53 8.36 -30.54
CA ASN A 165 9.27 9.40 -31.26
C ASN A 165 9.28 10.74 -30.48
N SER A 166 8.19 11.06 -29.79
CA SER A 166 8.15 12.24 -28.90
C SER A 166 9.06 12.05 -27.67
N ILE A 167 9.14 10.85 -27.10
CA ILE A 167 10.03 10.49 -25.99
C ILE A 167 11.48 10.52 -26.45
N ALA A 168 11.81 9.99 -27.63
CA ALA A 168 13.16 10.06 -28.19
C ALA A 168 13.60 11.51 -28.44
N THR A 169 12.68 12.36 -28.93
CA THR A 169 12.93 13.80 -29.09
C THR A 169 13.09 14.51 -27.74
N GLY A 170 12.27 14.15 -26.75
CA GLY A 170 12.38 14.61 -25.37
C GLY A 170 13.68 14.17 -24.69
N LEU A 171 14.14 12.93 -24.95
CA LEU A 171 15.41 12.41 -24.47
C LEU A 171 16.60 13.12 -25.14
N ALA A 172 16.52 13.42 -26.43
CA ALA A 172 17.53 14.24 -27.11
C ALA A 172 17.58 15.65 -26.51
N GLY A 173 16.43 16.26 -26.21
CA GLY A 173 16.35 17.54 -25.48
C GLY A 173 16.91 17.44 -24.05
N LEU A 174 16.66 16.34 -23.35
CA LEU A 174 17.25 16.04 -22.04
C LEU A 174 18.77 15.83 -22.14
N GLN A 175 19.27 15.22 -23.21
CA GLN A 175 20.70 15.02 -23.44
C GLN A 175 21.41 16.36 -23.71
N ASP A 176 20.80 17.25 -24.50
CA ASP A 176 21.28 18.62 -24.69
C ASP A 176 21.24 19.43 -23.40
N ASN A 177 20.15 19.30 -22.62
CA ASN A 177 20.04 19.91 -21.31
C ASN A 177 21.03 19.31 -20.31
N LEU A 178 21.36 18.03 -20.38
CA LEU A 178 22.38 17.37 -19.56
C LEU A 178 23.78 17.83 -19.94
N GLN A 179 24.09 18.03 -21.23
CA GLN A 179 25.36 18.63 -21.64
C GLN A 179 25.46 20.10 -21.21
N SER A 180 24.36 20.84 -21.32
CA SER A 180 24.27 22.21 -20.81
C SER A 180 24.43 22.24 -19.28
N THR A 181 23.82 21.29 -18.58
CA THR A 181 23.93 21.12 -17.13
C THR A 181 25.35 20.69 -16.75
N ASP A 182 26.02 19.79 -17.46
CA ASP A 182 27.43 19.42 -17.21
C ASP A 182 28.36 20.63 -17.42
N SER A 183 28.10 21.44 -18.45
CA SER A 183 28.86 22.69 -18.67
C SER A 183 28.61 23.73 -17.56
N THR A 184 27.38 23.77 -17.03
CA THR A 184 26.99 24.66 -15.94
C THR A 184 27.51 24.14 -14.61
N VAL A 185 27.51 22.83 -14.39
CA VAL A 185 28.09 22.13 -13.22
C VAL A 185 29.60 22.35 -13.22
N LYS A 186 30.31 22.23 -14.35
CA LYS A 186 31.74 22.58 -14.43
C LYS A 186 32.02 24.04 -14.11
N LYS A 187 31.17 24.97 -14.58
CA LYS A 187 31.26 26.39 -14.22
C LYS A 187 30.95 26.62 -12.74
N ILE A 188 29.97 25.92 -12.19
CA ILE A 188 29.62 25.94 -10.78
C ILE A 188 30.73 25.31 -9.94
N GLU A 189 31.39 24.26 -10.40
CA GLU A 189 32.50 23.57 -9.73
C GLU A 189 33.74 24.46 -9.70
N GLN A 190 34.07 25.12 -10.82
CA GLN A 190 35.08 26.17 -10.86
C GLN A 190 34.73 27.36 -9.95
N GLY A 191 33.45 27.74 -9.90
CA GLY A 191 32.93 28.74 -8.97
C GLY A 191 32.96 28.27 -7.51
N LEU A 192 32.74 26.99 -7.24
CA LEU A 192 32.72 26.35 -5.93
C LEU A 192 34.12 26.08 -5.41
N GLU A 193 35.14 25.86 -6.24
CA GLU A 193 36.53 25.86 -5.79
C GLU A 193 36.95 27.27 -5.34
N GLN A 194 36.48 28.29 -6.07
CA GLN A 194 36.68 29.69 -5.70
C GLN A 194 35.88 30.07 -4.43
N GLU A 195 34.63 29.65 -4.30
CA GLU A 195 33.78 29.89 -3.12
C GLU A 195 34.08 28.98 -1.93
N GLN A 196 34.58 27.75 -2.10
CA GLN A 196 35.02 26.89 -1.00
C GLN A 196 36.27 27.45 -0.34
N SER A 197 37.17 28.08 -1.12
CA SER A 197 38.30 28.80 -0.54
C SER A 197 37.82 29.98 0.33
N PHE A 198 36.77 30.69 -0.13
CA PHE A 198 36.15 31.79 0.59
C PHE A 198 35.35 31.33 1.80
N THR A 199 34.62 30.21 1.70
CA THR A 199 33.79 29.65 2.77
C THR A 199 34.65 28.99 3.85
N LYS A 200 35.76 28.35 3.49
CA LYS A 200 36.78 27.91 4.46
C LYS A 200 37.38 29.12 5.18
N LEU A 201 37.72 30.19 4.46
CA LEU A 201 38.25 31.41 5.05
C LEU A 201 37.23 32.09 5.97
N VAL A 202 35.97 32.23 5.57
CA VAL A 202 34.87 32.78 6.38
C VAL A 202 34.60 31.91 7.61
N LYS A 203 34.61 30.58 7.49
CA LYS A 203 34.44 29.67 8.63
C LYS A 203 35.60 29.76 9.62
N TYR A 204 36.85 29.86 9.14
CA TYR A 204 38.02 30.10 10.01
C TYR A 204 37.97 31.48 10.66
N LEU A 205 37.57 32.51 9.92
CA LEU A 205 37.48 33.89 10.41
C LEU A 205 36.36 34.03 11.46
N PHE A 206 35.23 33.34 11.27
CA PHE A 206 34.15 33.25 12.26
C PHE A 206 34.59 32.49 13.51
N PHE A 207 35.34 31.39 13.36
CA PHE A 207 35.87 30.64 14.51
C PHE A 207 36.91 31.46 15.30
N ILE A 208 37.78 32.21 14.60
CA ILE A 208 38.75 33.13 15.22
C ILE A 208 38.02 34.28 15.94
N LEU A 209 36.98 34.86 15.34
CA LEU A 209 36.15 35.89 15.98
C LEU A 209 35.44 35.36 17.23
N LEU A 210 34.94 34.14 17.19
CA LEU A 210 34.27 33.51 18.33
C LEU A 210 35.26 33.23 19.46
N VAL A 211 36.45 32.72 19.15
CA VAL A 211 37.53 32.55 20.14
C VAL A 211 37.97 33.89 20.71
N ALA A 212 38.11 34.93 19.88
CA ALA A 212 38.43 36.28 20.33
C ALA A 212 37.34 36.88 21.23
N ALA A 213 36.05 36.69 20.91
CA ALA A 213 34.94 37.16 21.72
C ALA A 213 34.89 36.46 23.09
N VAL A 214 35.14 35.14 23.13
CA VAL A 214 35.24 34.39 24.39
C VAL A 214 36.45 34.85 25.20
N ALA A 215 37.61 35.03 24.56
CA ALA A 215 38.82 35.51 25.24
C ALA A 215 38.63 36.93 25.82
N LEU A 216 38.00 37.83 25.06
CA LEU A 216 37.65 39.18 25.52
C LEU A 216 36.62 39.14 26.66
N GLY A 217 35.62 38.27 26.58
CA GLY A 217 34.62 38.08 27.65
C GLY A 217 35.26 37.57 28.95
N VAL A 218 36.17 36.59 28.85
CA VAL A 218 36.93 36.07 30.01
C VAL A 218 37.88 37.14 30.56
N MET A 219 38.58 37.88 29.70
CA MET A 219 39.48 38.95 30.12
C MET A 219 38.71 40.10 30.81
N TYR A 220 37.54 40.48 30.29
CA TYR A 220 36.64 41.45 30.91
C TYR A 220 36.15 40.96 32.28
N TYR A 221 35.75 39.70 32.39
CA TYR A 221 35.30 39.12 33.65
C TYR A 221 36.42 39.09 34.70
N ILE A 222 37.64 38.69 34.32
CA ILE A 222 38.79 38.64 35.24
C ILE A 222 39.26 40.04 35.64
N THR A 223 39.27 41.01 34.72
CA THR A 223 39.65 42.40 35.03
C THR A 223 38.62 43.10 35.90
N LYS A 224 37.33 42.82 35.69
CA LYS A 224 36.25 43.36 36.53
C LYS A 224 36.17 42.66 37.90
N ALA A 225 36.50 41.36 37.99
CA ALA A 225 36.59 40.64 39.25
C ALA A 225 37.79 41.05 40.12
N LYS A 226 38.78 41.75 39.54
CA LYS A 226 39.94 42.30 40.26
C LYS A 226 39.82 43.79 40.58
N ALA A 227 38.73 44.47 40.22
CA ALA A 227 38.47 45.79 40.76
C ALA A 227 38.23 45.63 42.27
N PRO A 228 39.11 46.15 43.14
CA PRO A 228 38.87 46.09 44.57
C PRO A 228 37.60 46.91 44.81
N VAL A 229 36.53 46.26 45.27
CA VAL A 229 35.36 46.93 45.81
C VAL A 229 35.82 47.65 47.08
N LYS A 230 36.38 48.85 46.92
CA LYS A 230 36.80 49.75 48.00
C LYS A 230 35.59 50.45 48.63
N ASN A 231 34.53 49.72 48.94
CA ASN A 231 33.43 50.25 49.74
C ASN A 231 33.26 49.34 50.96
N GLU A 232 34.32 49.22 51.77
CA GLU A 232 34.15 48.81 53.16
C GLU A 232 33.35 49.91 53.84
N VAL A 233 32.04 49.67 53.97
CA VAL A 233 31.14 50.57 54.70
C VAL A 233 31.66 50.71 56.11
N SER A 234 31.83 51.95 56.56
CA SER A 234 32.41 52.21 57.87
C SER A 234 31.58 51.50 58.96
N PRO A 235 32.21 50.80 59.92
CA PRO A 235 31.49 50.06 60.96
C PRO A 235 30.60 50.96 61.82
N GLN A 236 30.89 52.27 61.85
CA GLN A 236 30.10 53.28 62.55
C GLN A 236 28.69 53.45 61.94
N ILE A 237 28.58 53.48 60.60
CA ILE A 237 27.27 53.57 59.93
C ILE A 237 26.46 52.30 60.17
N LEU A 238 27.09 51.12 60.05
CA LEU A 238 26.39 49.85 60.23
C LEU A 238 25.77 49.77 61.64
N ASN A 239 26.53 50.18 62.65
CA ASN A 239 26.05 50.23 64.04
C ASN A 239 24.92 51.26 64.21
N TYR A 240 25.04 52.45 63.63
CA TYR A 240 24.00 53.46 63.67
C TYR A 240 22.70 52.99 63.03
N ILE A 241 22.77 52.38 61.84
CA ILE A 241 21.60 51.83 61.13
C ILE A 241 20.98 50.71 61.96
N THR A 242 21.78 49.77 62.48
CA THR A 242 21.28 48.67 63.33
C THR A 242 20.59 49.18 64.59
N GLN A 243 21.15 50.19 65.27
CA GLN A 243 20.52 50.78 66.46
C GLN A 243 19.17 51.43 66.13
N ASN A 244 19.07 52.16 65.02
CA ASN A 244 17.81 52.80 64.64
C ASN A 244 16.77 51.79 64.13
N ILE A 245 17.18 50.68 63.49
CA ILE A 245 16.28 49.56 63.16
C ILE A 245 15.76 48.91 64.45
N LYS A 246 16.63 48.64 65.44
CA LYS A 246 16.23 48.10 66.75
C LYS A 246 15.28 49.04 67.50
N ALA A 247 15.40 50.34 67.30
CA ALA A 247 14.48 51.35 67.83
C ALA A 247 13.19 51.52 67.01
N GLY A 248 12.96 50.68 66.00
CA GLY A 248 11.73 50.68 65.19
C GLY A 248 11.65 51.77 64.12
N LYS A 249 12.73 52.50 63.84
CA LYS A 249 12.73 53.54 62.80
C LYS A 249 12.75 52.93 61.41
N LYS A 250 11.92 53.47 60.51
CA LYS A 250 11.84 53.02 59.11
C LYS A 250 12.95 53.65 58.26
N PHE A 251 13.29 53.00 57.16
CA PHE A 251 14.36 53.43 56.25
C PHE A 251 14.33 54.93 55.89
N PRO A 252 13.18 55.55 55.54
CA PRO A 252 13.15 56.98 55.20
C PRO A 252 13.65 57.90 56.33
N GLN A 253 13.41 57.55 57.59
CA GLN A 253 13.82 58.33 58.76
C GLN A 253 15.33 58.18 59.04
N ILE A 254 15.86 56.98 58.83
CA ILE A 254 17.30 56.68 58.94
C ILE A 254 18.05 57.41 57.81
N LYS A 255 17.52 57.33 56.58
CA LYS A 255 18.05 58.02 55.41
C LYS A 255 18.07 59.54 55.60
N ALA A 256 16.96 60.14 56.06
CA ALA A 256 16.91 61.57 56.31
C ALA A 256 17.94 62.02 57.38
N SER A 257 18.12 61.24 58.45
CA SER A 257 19.13 61.53 59.48
C SER A 257 20.56 61.45 58.95
N LEU A 258 20.86 60.44 58.12
CA LEU A 258 22.18 60.24 57.53
C LEU A 258 22.49 61.28 56.43
N LEU A 259 21.51 61.64 55.59
CA LEU A 259 21.63 62.74 54.64
C LEU A 259 21.92 64.06 55.36
N LYS A 260 21.22 64.33 56.47
CA LYS A 260 21.47 65.52 57.30
C LYS A 260 22.87 65.52 57.93
N ALA A 261 23.45 64.33 58.17
CA ALA A 261 24.81 64.17 58.66
C ALA A 261 25.88 64.19 57.53
N GLY A 262 25.49 64.45 56.29
CA GLY A 262 26.40 64.63 55.15
C GLY A 262 26.79 63.35 54.41
N TRP A 263 26.10 62.23 54.65
CA TRP A 263 26.35 60.98 53.91
C TRP A 263 25.74 61.02 52.51
N ALA A 264 26.44 60.46 51.52
CA ALA A 264 25.93 60.32 50.17
C ALA A 264 24.75 59.33 50.13
N GLU A 265 23.76 59.62 49.29
CA GLU A 265 22.53 58.83 49.20
C GLU A 265 22.80 57.36 48.83
N ASP A 266 23.71 57.13 47.89
CA ASP A 266 24.10 55.79 47.44
C ASP A 266 24.78 54.98 48.54
N ASP A 267 25.65 55.62 49.33
CA ASP A 267 26.31 54.99 50.48
C ASP A 267 25.30 54.63 51.55
N ILE A 268 24.27 55.46 51.77
CA ILE A 268 23.19 55.17 52.72
C ILE A 268 22.38 53.96 52.27
N ASN A 269 22.00 53.91 50.99
CA ASN A 269 21.24 52.79 50.41
C ASN A 269 22.04 51.48 50.50
N GLN A 270 23.33 51.53 50.13
CA GLN A 270 24.23 50.39 50.17
C GLN A 270 24.48 49.92 51.62
N SER A 271 24.77 50.85 52.53
CA SER A 271 25.01 50.54 53.95
C SER A 271 23.77 49.94 54.60
N TYR A 272 22.58 50.45 54.29
CA TYR A 272 21.34 49.90 54.81
C TYR A 272 21.09 48.46 54.36
N LYS A 273 21.33 48.17 53.07
CA LYS A 273 21.22 46.81 52.52
C LYS A 273 22.21 45.86 53.19
N GLN A 274 23.48 46.25 53.29
CA GLN A 274 24.51 45.47 53.98
C GLN A 274 24.19 45.24 55.46
N THR A 275 23.66 46.26 56.16
CA THR A 275 23.22 46.13 57.54
C THR A 275 22.06 45.13 57.67
N MET A 276 21.08 45.16 56.76
CA MET A 276 19.97 44.20 56.77
C MET A 276 20.45 42.77 56.55
N ASP A 277 21.30 42.54 55.56
CA ASP A 277 21.88 41.21 55.29
C ASP A 277 22.66 40.68 56.50
N ARG A 278 23.47 41.53 57.13
CA ARG A 278 24.24 41.18 58.34
C ARG A 278 23.33 40.86 59.53
N ASN A 279 22.33 41.69 59.79
CA ASN A 279 21.38 41.47 60.89
C ASN A 279 20.56 40.19 60.67
N TYR A 280 20.17 39.88 59.43
CA TYR A 280 19.47 38.64 59.09
C TYR A 280 20.36 37.40 59.28
N GLN A 281 21.63 37.46 58.85
CA GLN A 281 22.58 36.36 59.10
C GLN A 281 22.83 36.15 60.60
N GLN A 282 22.97 37.21 61.38
CA GLN A 282 23.09 37.13 62.83
C GLN A 282 21.84 36.51 63.48
N TYR A 283 20.65 36.86 62.99
CA TYR A 283 19.40 36.24 63.42
C TYR A 283 19.33 34.74 63.11
N LEU A 284 19.69 34.33 61.89
CA LEU A 284 19.74 32.91 61.51
C LEU A 284 20.72 32.09 62.36
N GLN A 285 21.84 32.70 62.76
CA GLN A 285 22.81 32.08 63.68
C GLN A 285 22.26 31.98 65.11
N GLN A 286 21.53 33.00 65.58
CA GLN A 286 20.89 33.01 66.90
C GLN A 286 19.68 32.07 67.01
N GLN A 287 19.00 31.77 65.89
CA GLN A 287 17.90 30.80 65.86
C GLN A 287 18.35 29.33 65.83
N ASN A 288 19.63 29.06 65.59
CA ASN A 288 20.20 27.71 65.64
C ASN A 288 21.32 27.56 66.71
N PRO A 289 21.06 27.86 68.00
CA PRO A 289 22.10 27.76 69.03
C PRO A 289 22.40 26.31 69.47
N SER A 290 21.65 25.31 68.99
CA SER A 290 21.66 23.94 69.55
C SER A 290 22.30 22.86 68.67
N ARG A 291 23.25 23.17 67.78
CA ARG A 291 23.95 22.13 66.98
C ARG A 291 25.47 22.13 67.06
N VAL A 292 26.06 22.76 68.07
CA VAL A 292 27.50 22.64 68.35
C VAL A 292 27.74 22.53 69.85
N ALA A 293 27.39 21.38 70.44
CA ALA A 293 28.01 20.83 71.65
C ALA A 293 27.31 19.52 72.02
N SER A 294 27.59 18.44 71.31
CA SER A 294 27.48 17.09 71.86
C SER A 294 28.55 16.26 71.16
N ASP A 295 29.64 16.05 71.91
CA ASP A 295 30.49 14.88 71.81
C ASP A 295 29.65 13.59 71.79
N ASP A 296 30.26 12.54 71.27
CA ASP A 296 29.80 11.14 71.24
C ASP A 296 28.63 10.83 70.29
N ASP A 297 28.94 10.12 69.20
CA ASP A 297 28.77 8.66 69.13
C ASP A 297 28.61 8.22 67.66
N ASP A 298 29.18 7.06 67.37
CA ASP A 298 29.32 6.43 66.06
C ASP A 298 27.98 6.24 65.33
N THR A 299 27.83 6.75 64.10
CA THR A 299 26.99 6.14 63.04
C THR A 299 27.18 6.80 61.65
N PRO A 300 26.94 6.08 60.54
CA PRO A 300 27.62 6.29 59.27
C PRO A 300 26.97 7.35 58.36
N SER A 301 27.78 8.34 58.02
CA SER A 301 27.90 9.00 56.71
C SER A 301 26.63 9.12 55.85
N THR A 302 25.86 10.18 56.09
CA THR A 302 25.18 10.90 54.99
C THR A 302 26.12 11.96 54.42
N PRO A 303 26.21 12.11 53.09
CA PRO A 303 27.23 12.92 52.46
C PRO A 303 26.94 14.40 52.68
N LYS A 304 27.74 15.03 53.54
CA LYS A 304 27.84 16.49 53.63
C LYS A 304 28.13 17.04 52.23
N LEU A 305 27.20 17.86 51.71
CA LEU A 305 27.35 18.59 50.47
C LEU A 305 28.57 19.50 50.62
N ARG A 306 29.73 19.04 50.13
CA ARG A 306 30.98 19.80 50.12
C ARG A 306 30.74 21.09 49.37
N HIS A 307 31.06 22.19 50.02
CA HIS A 307 31.17 23.51 49.42
C HIS A 307 32.12 23.38 48.21
N LEU A 308 31.55 23.26 47.02
CA LEU A 308 32.28 23.06 45.78
C LEU A 308 33.20 24.26 45.59
N SER A 309 34.50 24.00 45.68
CA SER A 309 35.53 24.99 45.42
C SER A 309 35.30 25.58 44.02
N ASN A 310 35.64 26.85 43.86
CA ASN A 310 35.38 27.61 42.62
C ASN A 310 35.97 26.94 41.36
N ALA A 311 36.91 26.00 41.50
CA ALA A 311 37.44 25.18 40.42
C ALA A 311 36.41 24.21 39.80
N HIS A 312 35.42 23.73 40.56
CA HIS A 312 34.38 22.85 40.03
C HIS A 312 33.21 23.59 39.36
N LYS A 313 32.94 24.85 39.75
CA LYS A 313 31.92 25.67 39.08
C LYS A 313 32.27 25.91 37.60
N ASN A 314 33.55 26.13 37.30
CA ASN A 314 34.03 26.32 35.93
C ASN A 314 33.92 25.03 35.09
N LYS A 315 34.06 23.85 35.71
CA LYS A 315 33.88 22.56 35.02
C LYS A 315 32.41 22.28 34.71
N PHE A 316 31.50 22.57 35.65
CA PHE A 316 30.06 22.41 35.40
C PHE A 316 29.54 23.38 34.35
N LEU A 317 30.04 24.63 34.31
CA LEU A 317 29.67 25.59 33.27
C LEU A 317 30.13 25.16 31.88
N ALA A 318 31.35 24.62 31.76
CA ALA A 318 31.88 24.12 30.49
C ALA A 318 31.10 22.90 29.96
N ILE A 319 30.68 21.98 30.86
CA ILE A 319 29.84 20.83 30.49
C ILE A 319 28.45 21.31 30.03
N GLY A 320 27.86 22.31 30.70
CA GLY A 320 26.58 22.90 30.29
C GLY A 320 26.64 23.53 28.90
N ILE A 321 27.71 24.27 28.59
CA ILE A 321 27.90 24.89 27.27
C ILE A 321 28.08 23.81 26.18
N MET A 322 28.87 22.77 26.45
CA MET A 322 29.04 21.65 25.51
C MET A 322 27.73 20.90 25.26
N ALA A 323 26.91 20.68 26.29
CA ALA A 323 25.60 20.03 26.15
C ALA A 323 24.64 20.84 25.26
N VAL A 324 24.60 22.17 25.42
CA VAL A 324 23.76 23.04 24.59
C VAL A 324 24.24 23.04 23.13
N ILE A 325 25.55 23.01 22.87
CA ILE A 325 26.10 22.93 21.51
C ILE A 325 25.76 21.59 20.86
N ILE A 326 25.87 20.48 21.59
CA ILE A 326 25.54 19.14 21.08
C ILE A 326 24.04 19.05 20.78
N ILE A 327 23.16 19.51 21.68
CA ILE A 327 21.71 19.50 21.48
C ILE A 327 21.30 20.44 20.33
N GLY A 328 21.89 21.62 20.25
CA GLY A 328 21.67 22.56 19.15
C GLY A 328 22.14 22.01 17.79
N GLY A 329 23.28 21.31 17.77
CA GLY A 329 23.78 20.61 16.60
C GLY A 329 22.89 19.44 16.18
N LEU A 330 22.38 18.67 17.14
CA LEU A 330 21.44 17.58 16.88
C LEU A 330 20.10 18.09 16.33
N LEU A 331 19.58 19.19 16.88
CA LEU A 331 18.36 19.83 16.37
C LEU A 331 18.53 20.41 14.95
N LEU A 332 19.72 20.91 14.62
CA LEU A 332 20.04 21.36 13.26
C LEU A 332 20.19 20.19 12.28
N LEU A 333 20.76 19.06 12.72
CA LEU A 333 20.83 17.84 11.91
C LEU A 333 19.44 17.22 11.70
N LEU A 334 18.57 17.24 12.72
CA LEU A 334 17.19 16.74 12.60
C LEU A 334 16.30 17.63 11.73
N LYS A 335 16.55 18.95 11.68
CA LYS A 335 15.86 19.85 10.74
C LYS A 335 16.21 19.62 9.27
N GLY A 336 17.28 18.87 8.97
CA GLY A 336 17.72 18.57 7.61
C GLY A 336 17.14 17.30 6.99
N VAL A 337 16.49 16.41 7.76
CA VAL A 337 16.08 15.07 7.25
C VAL A 337 14.62 14.71 7.48
N SER A 338 13.83 15.50 8.20
CA SER A 338 12.44 15.10 8.53
C SER A 338 11.51 16.27 8.83
N THR A 339 11.67 17.40 8.18
CA THR A 339 10.47 18.20 7.89
C THR A 339 9.94 17.61 6.60
N GLY A 340 8.90 16.77 6.68
CA GLY A 340 8.19 16.29 5.50
C GLY A 340 7.88 17.51 4.64
N GLN A 341 8.65 17.69 3.57
CA GLN A 341 8.31 18.69 2.59
C GLN A 341 7.04 18.13 1.99
N ALA A 342 5.90 18.80 2.25
CA ALA A 342 4.69 18.55 1.51
C ALA A 342 5.10 18.55 0.03
N ILE A 343 4.95 17.39 -0.61
CA ILE A 343 5.31 17.24 -2.01
C ILE A 343 4.26 18.07 -2.75
N HIS A 344 4.63 19.29 -3.11
CA HIS A 344 3.78 20.17 -3.87
C HIS A 344 4.04 19.91 -5.34
N PHE A 345 3.04 19.36 -6.03
CA PHE A 345 3.09 19.16 -7.47
C PHE A 345 2.82 20.49 -8.15
N LYS A 346 3.67 20.86 -9.12
CA LYS A 346 3.51 22.15 -9.83
C LYS A 346 2.41 22.09 -10.88
N ASP A 347 2.16 20.90 -11.41
CA ASP A 347 1.15 20.65 -12.43
C ASP A 347 0.54 19.24 -12.27
N ALA A 348 -0.59 19.03 -12.96
CA ALA A 348 -1.29 17.76 -12.95
C ALA A 348 -0.46 16.60 -13.51
N GLY A 349 0.52 16.87 -14.39
CA GLY A 349 1.39 15.84 -14.96
C GLY A 349 2.37 15.27 -13.95
N GLU A 350 2.97 16.11 -13.09
CA GLU A 350 3.81 15.64 -11.98
C GLU A 350 3.00 14.80 -10.99
N LEU A 351 1.78 15.24 -10.63
CA LEU A 351 0.87 14.48 -9.76
C LEU A 351 0.48 13.14 -10.42
N GLN A 352 0.15 13.18 -11.72
CA GLN A 352 -0.22 12.00 -12.50
C GLN A 352 0.90 10.96 -12.48
N ALA A 353 2.14 11.37 -12.74
CA ALA A 353 3.30 10.47 -12.74
C ALA A 353 3.55 9.86 -11.35
N ALA A 354 3.49 10.67 -10.29
CA ALA A 354 3.70 10.21 -8.92
C ALA A 354 2.61 9.22 -8.44
N VAL A 355 1.34 9.50 -8.77
CA VAL A 355 0.24 8.58 -8.46
C VAL A 355 0.40 7.26 -9.21
N LYS A 356 0.74 7.31 -10.51
CA LYS A 356 0.98 6.09 -11.30
C LYS A 356 2.12 5.25 -10.74
N GLU A 357 3.26 5.87 -10.47
CA GLU A 357 4.44 5.19 -9.93
C GLU A 357 4.12 4.51 -8.58
N SER A 358 3.40 5.20 -7.70
CA SER A 358 2.98 4.65 -6.41
C SER A 358 2.00 3.48 -6.57
N LEU A 359 1.05 3.56 -7.51
CA LEU A 359 0.15 2.45 -7.82
C LEU A 359 0.90 1.25 -8.39
N ASP A 360 1.73 1.44 -9.42
CA ASP A 360 2.50 0.37 -10.07
C ASP A 360 3.39 -0.37 -9.07
N LYS A 361 3.99 0.36 -8.12
CA LYS A 361 4.89 -0.20 -7.12
C LYS A 361 4.16 -0.97 -6.01
N ASN A 362 2.98 -0.50 -5.61
CA ASN A 362 2.37 -0.93 -4.35
C ASN A 362 1.09 -1.75 -4.50
N VAL A 363 0.42 -1.74 -5.66
CA VAL A 363 -0.89 -2.40 -5.82
C VAL A 363 -0.83 -3.92 -5.54
N GLU A 364 0.24 -4.58 -5.95
CA GLU A 364 0.44 -6.02 -5.71
C GLU A 364 0.95 -6.32 -4.29
N ASN A 365 1.58 -5.35 -3.63
CA ASN A 365 2.18 -5.48 -2.30
C ASN A 365 1.18 -5.21 -1.15
N ASN A 366 -0.11 -5.38 -1.45
CA ASN A 366 -1.22 -4.98 -0.61
C ASN A 366 -1.85 -6.22 0.07
N GLU A 367 -2.23 -6.11 1.34
CA GLU A 367 -2.81 -7.23 2.13
C GLU A 367 -4.14 -7.76 1.55
N PHE A 368 -4.91 -6.89 0.88
CA PHE A 368 -6.16 -7.25 0.21
C PHE A 368 -5.93 -7.85 -1.18
N TYR A 369 -4.77 -7.60 -1.81
CA TYR A 369 -4.50 -8.08 -3.16
C TYR A 369 -4.71 -9.59 -3.29
N PRO A 370 -4.12 -10.48 -2.47
CA PRO A 370 -4.32 -11.92 -2.65
C PRO A 370 -5.74 -12.41 -2.33
N LEU A 371 -6.58 -11.60 -1.67
CA LEU A 371 -7.91 -11.99 -1.18
C LEU A 371 -9.04 -11.73 -2.20
N ILE A 372 -8.75 -11.05 -3.30
CA ILE A 372 -9.75 -10.62 -4.28
C ILE A 372 -9.37 -11.15 -5.65
N ASN A 373 -10.19 -11.99 -6.27
CA ASN A 373 -9.84 -12.61 -7.57
C ASN A 373 -9.97 -11.65 -8.76
N SER A 374 -11.01 -10.82 -8.75
CA SER A 374 -11.26 -9.82 -9.78
C SER A 374 -11.83 -8.54 -9.18
N MET A 375 -11.44 -7.39 -9.72
CA MET A 375 -11.91 -6.09 -9.22
C MET A 375 -11.67 -4.99 -10.24
N ARG A 376 -12.60 -4.05 -10.34
CA ARG A 376 -12.46 -2.76 -11.03
C ARG A 376 -12.56 -1.64 -10.00
N LEU A 377 -11.41 -1.12 -9.58
CA LEU A 377 -11.31 -0.03 -8.63
C LEU A 377 -10.95 1.27 -9.36
N CYS A 378 -11.72 2.33 -9.13
CA CYS A 378 -11.34 3.68 -9.56
C CYS A 378 -10.72 4.44 -8.38
N VAL A 379 -9.49 4.94 -8.57
CA VAL A 379 -8.78 5.76 -7.58
C VAL A 379 -8.66 7.17 -8.12
N GLN A 380 -9.21 8.14 -7.41
CA GLN A 380 -9.04 9.56 -7.68
C GLN A 380 -8.17 10.20 -6.60
N VAL A 381 -7.15 10.94 -7.01
CA VAL A 381 -6.28 11.70 -6.08
C VAL A 381 -6.39 13.16 -6.44
N THR A 382 -6.80 13.97 -5.47
CA THR A 382 -6.86 15.43 -5.59
C THR A 382 -5.77 16.01 -4.71
N ASP A 383 -5.00 16.96 -5.23
CA ASP A 383 -4.00 17.70 -4.48
C ASP A 383 -4.09 19.16 -4.91
N GLU A 384 -4.58 20.00 -4.00
CA GLU A 384 -4.95 21.40 -4.25
C GLU A 384 -5.93 21.53 -5.45
N ASP A 385 -5.49 22.17 -6.53
CA ASP A 385 -6.29 22.41 -7.75
C ASP A 385 -6.17 21.26 -8.78
N ASN A 386 -5.28 20.29 -8.55
CA ASN A 386 -5.04 19.18 -9.48
C ASN A 386 -5.82 17.94 -9.04
N SER A 387 -6.41 17.22 -10.00
CA SER A 387 -7.07 15.95 -9.75
C SER A 387 -6.76 14.97 -10.86
N VAL A 388 -6.32 13.77 -10.48
CA VAL A 388 -5.98 12.69 -11.42
C VAL A 388 -6.78 11.44 -11.03
N SER A 389 -7.12 10.60 -11.99
CA SER A 389 -7.92 9.40 -11.75
C SER A 389 -7.38 8.21 -12.53
N TYR A 390 -7.37 7.05 -11.88
CA TYR A 390 -6.86 5.79 -12.43
C TYR A 390 -7.87 4.68 -12.23
N LYS A 391 -8.00 3.82 -13.23
CA LYS A 391 -8.71 2.54 -13.14
C LYS A 391 -7.72 1.42 -12.93
N ILE A 392 -7.93 0.67 -11.87
CA ILE A 392 -7.19 -0.52 -11.49
C ILE A 392 -8.09 -1.70 -11.77
N ILE A 393 -7.73 -2.51 -12.76
CA ILE A 393 -8.47 -3.69 -13.18
C ILE A 393 -7.64 -4.90 -12.79
N LYS A 394 -8.12 -5.66 -11.82
CA LYS A 394 -7.56 -6.94 -11.42
C LYS A 394 -8.38 -8.08 -12.02
N ASN A 395 -7.70 -9.08 -12.55
CA ASN A 395 -8.25 -10.37 -12.94
C ASN A 395 -7.28 -11.50 -12.54
N SER A 396 -7.63 -12.74 -12.87
CA SER A 396 -6.78 -13.91 -12.60
C SER A 396 -5.41 -13.86 -13.28
N GLY A 397 -5.26 -13.07 -14.36
CA GLY A 397 -4.02 -12.92 -15.12
C GLY A 397 -3.10 -11.79 -14.64
N GLY A 398 -3.53 -10.97 -13.67
CA GLY A 398 -2.73 -9.88 -13.10
C GLY A 398 -3.51 -8.58 -12.90
N VAL A 399 -2.77 -7.48 -12.77
CA VAL A 399 -3.31 -6.14 -12.56
C VAL A 399 -2.97 -5.22 -13.72
N THR A 400 -3.95 -4.45 -14.17
CA THR A 400 -3.78 -3.42 -15.19
C THR A 400 -4.19 -2.08 -14.62
N ILE A 401 -3.28 -1.11 -14.66
CA ILE A 401 -3.52 0.28 -14.22
C ILE A 401 -3.59 1.16 -15.46
N ARG A 402 -4.69 1.90 -15.63
CA ARG A 402 -4.90 2.84 -16.75
C ARG A 402 -5.41 4.16 -16.23
N GLU A 403 -5.04 5.25 -16.88
CA GLU A 403 -5.64 6.55 -16.60
C GLU A 403 -7.15 6.52 -16.92
N ALA A 404 -7.97 7.07 -16.03
CA ALA A 404 -9.41 7.15 -16.22
C ALA A 404 -9.75 8.35 -17.12
N ARG A 405 -10.60 8.13 -18.13
CA ARG A 405 -11.05 9.20 -19.05
C ARG A 405 -11.90 10.28 -18.36
N ALA A 406 -12.45 9.97 -17.19
CA ALA A 406 -13.27 10.84 -16.38
C ALA A 406 -12.92 10.62 -14.90
N GLN A 407 -13.29 11.59 -14.06
CA GLN A 407 -13.16 11.47 -12.60
C GLN A 407 -14.00 10.29 -12.10
N CYS A 408 -13.58 9.68 -10.99
CA CYS A 408 -14.20 8.47 -10.48
C CYS A 408 -15.66 8.67 -10.04
N ASP A 409 -16.03 9.90 -9.65
CA ASP A 409 -17.40 10.29 -9.29
C ASP A 409 -18.36 10.40 -10.49
N ALA A 410 -17.83 10.42 -11.71
CA ALA A 410 -18.62 10.54 -12.94
C ALA A 410 -18.89 9.20 -13.64
N THR A 411 -18.39 8.07 -13.10
CA THR A 411 -18.49 6.76 -13.78
C THR A 411 -19.03 5.68 -12.86
N GLU A 412 -20.14 5.05 -13.26
CA GLU A 412 -20.84 4.02 -12.46
C GLU A 412 -20.28 2.60 -12.66
N ASN A 413 -19.48 2.35 -13.71
CA ASN A 413 -19.00 1.00 -14.07
C ASN A 413 -17.74 0.54 -13.29
N ASN A 414 -17.57 0.96 -12.04
CA ASN A 414 -16.49 0.45 -11.19
C ASN A 414 -17.12 -0.28 -10.00
N ASP A 415 -16.51 -1.40 -9.63
CA ASP A 415 -16.95 -2.17 -8.47
C ASP A 415 -16.84 -1.30 -7.22
N PHE A 416 -15.70 -0.60 -7.09
CA PHE A 416 -15.48 0.41 -6.05
C PHE A 416 -14.84 1.67 -6.65
N ALA A 417 -15.11 2.80 -6.01
CA ALA A 417 -14.48 4.07 -6.34
C ALA A 417 -14.05 4.79 -5.05
N VAL A 418 -12.81 5.29 -5.02
CA VAL A 418 -12.22 5.94 -3.84
C VAL A 418 -11.57 7.24 -4.25
N LYS A 419 -11.79 8.29 -3.46
CA LYS A 419 -11.19 9.61 -3.63
C LYS A 419 -10.29 9.97 -2.45
N PHE A 420 -9.08 10.39 -2.74
CA PHE A 420 -8.12 10.95 -1.80
C PHE A 420 -8.06 12.47 -1.98
N ASN A 421 -8.08 13.21 -0.86
CA ASN A 421 -8.06 14.68 -0.86
C ASN A 421 -6.66 15.31 -0.84
N SER A 422 -5.61 14.50 -0.73
CA SER A 422 -4.22 14.92 -0.89
C SER A 422 -3.37 13.76 -1.42
N PHE A 423 -2.24 14.09 -2.05
CA PHE A 423 -1.28 13.05 -2.42
C PHE A 423 -0.69 12.35 -1.20
N GLU A 424 -0.45 13.05 -0.09
CA GLU A 424 0.06 12.45 1.16
C GLU A 424 -0.87 11.35 1.70
N ALA A 425 -2.19 11.59 1.65
CA ALA A 425 -3.17 10.58 2.08
C ALA A 425 -3.16 9.35 1.18
N PHE A 426 -3.05 9.57 -0.13
CA PHE A 426 -2.92 8.51 -1.11
C PHE A 426 -1.63 7.72 -0.92
N ASP A 427 -0.48 8.40 -0.78
CA ASP A 427 0.83 7.76 -0.61
C ASP A 427 0.92 6.96 0.70
N LEU A 428 0.30 7.45 1.78
CA LEU A 428 0.20 6.69 3.03
C LEU A 428 -0.65 5.42 2.83
N ALA A 429 -1.77 5.52 2.10
CA ALA A 429 -2.63 4.39 1.82
C ALA A 429 -1.96 3.37 0.90
N SER A 430 -1.36 3.82 -0.21
CA SER A 430 -0.77 2.93 -1.21
C SER A 430 0.44 2.19 -0.66
N ASN A 431 1.35 2.87 0.06
CA ASN A 431 2.55 2.24 0.61
C ASN A 431 2.26 1.26 1.76
N SER A 432 1.10 1.37 2.41
CA SER A 432 0.74 0.53 3.55
C SER A 432 -0.78 0.36 3.67
N LEU A 433 -1.38 -0.27 2.66
CA LEU A 433 -2.82 -0.52 2.67
C LEU A 433 -3.14 -1.62 3.67
N SER A 434 -3.59 -1.20 4.84
CA SER A 434 -4.08 -2.06 5.93
C SER A 434 -5.38 -1.49 6.48
N CYS A 435 -6.18 -2.33 7.13
CA CYS A 435 -7.43 -1.91 7.77
C CYS A 435 -7.23 -0.75 8.77
N SER A 436 -6.12 -0.77 9.52
CA SER A 436 -5.80 0.27 10.51
C SER A 436 -5.50 1.62 9.84
N ASN A 437 -4.71 1.61 8.77
CA ASN A 437 -4.35 2.85 8.06
C ASN A 437 -5.55 3.43 7.32
N LEU A 438 -6.39 2.58 6.70
CA LEU A 438 -7.64 3.01 6.08
C LEU A 438 -8.58 3.66 7.10
N ALA A 439 -8.73 3.08 8.29
CA ALA A 439 -9.53 3.67 9.37
C ALA A 439 -9.00 5.05 9.80
N ILE A 440 -7.67 5.19 9.95
CA ILE A 440 -7.05 6.49 10.30
C ILE A 440 -7.28 7.53 9.20
N LEU A 441 -7.11 7.16 7.94
CA LEU A 441 -7.29 8.06 6.80
C LEU A 441 -8.75 8.52 6.66
N HIS A 442 -9.70 7.60 6.86
CA HIS A 442 -11.12 7.91 6.84
C HIS A 442 -11.51 8.86 7.98
N GLN A 443 -11.02 8.62 9.21
CA GLN A 443 -11.26 9.50 10.36
C GLN A 443 -10.72 10.92 10.16
N ARG A 444 -9.70 11.09 9.33
CA ARG A 444 -9.11 12.40 9.01
C ARG A 444 -9.79 13.11 7.84
N ASN A 445 -10.87 12.56 7.28
CA ASN A 445 -11.55 13.09 6.08
C ASN A 445 -10.61 13.24 4.88
N ASN A 446 -9.62 12.36 4.77
CA ASN A 446 -8.65 12.37 3.68
C ASN A 446 -8.95 11.34 2.60
N VAL A 447 -9.90 10.43 2.88
CA VAL A 447 -10.37 9.35 1.99
C VAL A 447 -11.90 9.29 2.02
N TYR A 448 -12.49 9.21 0.83
CA TYR A 448 -13.92 9.06 0.60
C TYR A 448 -14.16 7.85 -0.29
N ILE A 449 -15.12 7.02 0.09
CA ILE A 449 -15.68 6.02 -0.81
C ILE A 449 -16.75 6.75 -1.62
N LEU A 450 -16.63 6.67 -2.95
CA LEU A 450 -17.56 7.26 -3.88
C LEU A 450 -18.65 6.25 -4.25
N PRO A 451 -19.81 6.71 -4.75
CA PRO A 451 -20.80 5.82 -5.34
C PRO A 451 -20.18 4.92 -6.42
N SER A 452 -20.56 3.65 -6.43
CA SER A 452 -20.03 2.57 -7.25
C SER A 452 -21.07 1.45 -7.37
N GLN A 453 -20.75 0.39 -8.10
CA GLN A 453 -21.65 -0.77 -8.26
C GLN A 453 -22.07 -1.35 -6.90
N TYR A 454 -21.12 -1.49 -5.97
CA TYR A 454 -21.35 -2.08 -4.65
C TYR A 454 -21.67 -1.08 -3.53
N VAL A 455 -21.51 0.23 -3.75
CA VAL A 455 -21.78 1.23 -2.72
C VAL A 455 -22.57 2.36 -3.33
N GLN A 456 -23.82 2.53 -2.91
CA GLN A 456 -24.69 3.61 -3.36
C GLN A 456 -24.40 4.93 -2.62
N ALA A 457 -25.00 6.01 -3.10
CA ALA A 457 -24.91 7.31 -2.45
C ALA A 457 -25.41 7.26 -1.00
N GLY A 458 -24.68 7.91 -0.09
CA GLY A 458 -24.99 7.85 1.35
C GLY A 458 -24.40 6.63 2.07
N PHE A 459 -23.48 5.89 1.44
CA PHE A 459 -22.84 4.68 1.98
C PHE A 459 -23.81 3.52 2.23
N SER A 460 -24.96 3.49 1.55
CA SER A 460 -25.80 2.30 1.54
C SER A 460 -25.22 1.26 0.59
N LEU A 461 -25.31 -0.01 0.97
CA LEU A 461 -24.96 -1.11 0.09
C LEU A 461 -25.98 -1.24 -1.04
N ASN A 462 -25.54 -1.78 -2.17
CA ASN A 462 -26.42 -2.12 -3.27
C ASN A 462 -26.98 -3.54 -3.05
N PRO A 463 -28.27 -3.70 -2.72
CA PRO A 463 -28.85 -5.02 -2.43
C PRO A 463 -28.97 -5.92 -3.66
N GLU A 464 -28.76 -5.37 -4.86
CA GLU A 464 -28.82 -6.13 -6.13
C GLU A 464 -27.51 -6.82 -6.48
N GLU A 465 -26.42 -6.53 -5.75
CA GLU A 465 -25.08 -7.01 -6.04
C GLU A 465 -24.61 -8.07 -5.03
N ASP A 466 -23.85 -9.06 -5.50
CA ASP A 466 -23.28 -10.11 -4.66
C ASP A 466 -21.86 -9.74 -4.21
N TYR A 467 -21.67 -9.62 -2.89
CA TYR A 467 -20.42 -9.24 -2.24
C TYR A 467 -19.50 -10.44 -1.95
N SER A 468 -19.93 -11.67 -2.27
CA SER A 468 -19.22 -12.91 -1.95
C SER A 468 -17.75 -12.89 -2.38
N ASP A 469 -17.46 -12.32 -3.55
CA ASP A 469 -16.10 -12.17 -4.11
C ASP A 469 -15.16 -11.29 -3.26
N PHE A 470 -15.70 -10.46 -2.36
CA PHE A 470 -14.94 -9.54 -1.50
C PHE A 470 -14.97 -9.96 -0.03
N CYS A 471 -15.65 -11.05 0.32
CA CYS A 471 -15.87 -11.44 1.71
C CYS A 471 -14.58 -11.72 2.49
N ASP A 472 -13.58 -12.34 1.87
CA ASP A 472 -12.29 -12.59 2.52
C ASP A 472 -11.56 -11.27 2.85
N ALA A 473 -11.61 -10.30 1.94
CA ALA A 473 -11.05 -8.96 2.16
C ALA A 473 -11.82 -8.19 3.24
N LEU A 474 -13.15 -8.30 3.27
CA LEU A 474 -13.99 -7.65 4.28
C LEU A 474 -13.78 -8.24 5.69
N LYS A 475 -13.69 -9.57 5.79
CA LYS A 475 -13.40 -10.29 7.04
C LYS A 475 -12.02 -9.96 7.62
N LEU A 476 -11.08 -9.47 6.81
CA LEU A 476 -9.80 -8.96 7.30
C LEU A 476 -9.97 -7.69 8.16
N CYS A 477 -10.93 -6.82 7.83
CA CYS A 477 -11.14 -5.54 8.50
C CYS A 477 -12.31 -5.50 9.48
N MET A 478 -13.29 -6.39 9.31
CA MET A 478 -14.55 -6.36 10.04
C MET A 478 -14.84 -7.72 10.66
N SER A 479 -15.35 -7.71 11.90
CA SER A 479 -15.89 -8.92 12.52
C SER A 479 -17.19 -9.33 11.83
N GLU A 480 -17.55 -10.62 11.92
CA GLU A 480 -18.83 -11.14 11.41
C GLU A 480 -20.03 -10.34 11.94
N GLU A 481 -20.01 -9.95 13.23
CA GLU A 481 -21.05 -9.10 13.82
C GLU A 481 -21.19 -7.76 13.10
N LYS A 482 -20.08 -7.11 12.71
CA LYS A 482 -20.10 -5.85 11.98
C LYS A 482 -20.53 -6.00 10.53
N LEU A 483 -20.22 -7.14 9.90
CA LEU A 483 -20.69 -7.45 8.56
C LEU A 483 -22.20 -7.69 8.57
N ALA A 484 -22.70 -8.43 9.56
CA ALA A 484 -24.14 -8.64 9.76
C ALA A 484 -24.89 -7.33 10.09
N GLU A 485 -24.31 -6.45 10.91
CA GLU A 485 -24.86 -5.11 11.16
C GLU A 485 -24.96 -4.25 9.90
N ALA A 486 -24.06 -4.49 8.93
CA ALA A 486 -24.04 -3.83 7.65
C ALA A 486 -24.93 -4.52 6.59
N ASP A 487 -25.62 -5.61 6.92
CA ASP A 487 -26.41 -6.43 5.98
C ASP A 487 -25.55 -7.06 4.87
N ILE A 488 -24.29 -7.40 5.18
CA ILE A 488 -23.37 -8.13 4.30
C ILE A 488 -23.32 -9.59 4.75
N GLU A 489 -23.81 -10.49 3.91
CA GLU A 489 -23.68 -11.93 4.12
C GLU A 489 -22.36 -12.44 3.51
N CYS A 490 -21.47 -12.82 4.41
CA CYS A 490 -20.23 -13.55 4.18
C CYS A 490 -20.19 -14.75 5.13
#